data_AF-A0A3A8K6I1-F1
#
_entry.id   AF-A0A3A8K6I1-F1
#
_cell.length_a   1.000
_cell.length_b   1.000
_cell.length_c   1.000
_cell.angle_alpha   90.00
_cell.angle_beta   90.00
_cell.angle_gamma   90.00
#
_symmetry.space_group_name_H-M   'P 1'
#
loop_
_entity.id
_entity.type
_entity.pdbx_description
1 polymer ?
#
loop_
_entity_poly.entity_id
_entity_poly.type
_entity_poly.pdbx_seq_one_letter_code
_entity_poly.pdbx_strand_id
1 'polypeptide(L)'
;MRPRVAAFALAASLLASACTVNDPVATIHTPDAGAGGPVPEDWAAHCANSGPPLLLGDPGAGPLLCSGQLAESLFRRAACTCEGLSLSAPFLADAFRSSAGPYAPGGTGGDVGVNGALSANDRVRVGGALQVGGASGLQLSSPLSVGGSLDSNGPLTGPGASATVSGDARVNGDVALASLTVGGVLTVPSEFTPGPAQAAELRREPVAPVVPCACDAASRFDPAALIAHHSRDNDNAAIGLDPARLEDVTGEAVLELPCGRFLLTRVAGTGHATLRIRGRTALFIPGGVNLVEALTVDVQPPGELDLFVSGGFVVSGQLTLGSTALPSRVRVYVAGTEALDISAGSTLAGNLYAPQAQLNLSGNAEVFGALFVRHLEASGAVQVHHDADVLDAGAACPAG
;
A
#
# COMPACT_ATOMS: atom_id res chain seq x y z
N MET A 1 20.89 42.29 73.24
CA MET A 1 20.34 43.42 72.47
C MET A 1 19.37 42.87 71.44
N ARG A 2 18.09 43.21 71.58
CA ARG A 2 17.02 43.12 70.56
C ARG A 2 17.28 44.16 69.44
N PRO A 3 16.58 44.20 68.28
CA PRO A 3 15.65 43.22 67.66
C PRO A 3 15.63 43.19 66.09
N ARG A 4 14.60 42.50 65.52
CA ARG A 4 13.80 42.85 64.30
C ARG A 4 14.49 42.62 62.91
N VAL A 5 13.84 42.20 61.82
CA VAL A 5 12.45 42.27 61.30
C VAL A 5 12.28 41.20 60.19
N ALA A 6 11.05 40.70 60.04
CA ALA A 6 10.58 39.85 58.94
C ALA A 6 10.48 40.61 57.61
N ALA A 7 10.53 39.92 56.45
CA ALA A 7 9.47 39.99 55.43
C ALA A 7 9.87 39.36 54.08
N PHE A 8 8.79 39.02 53.35
CA PHE A 8 8.61 38.85 51.92
C PHE A 8 8.76 37.47 51.29
N ALA A 9 7.58 36.90 51.07
CA ALA A 9 7.22 35.87 50.13
C ALA A 9 7.62 36.21 48.69
N LEU A 10 8.06 35.19 47.95
CA LEU A 10 7.85 35.07 46.51
C LEU A 10 7.47 33.62 46.21
N ALA A 11 6.17 33.39 46.07
CA ALA A 11 5.66 32.18 45.43
C ALA A 11 5.82 32.35 43.92
N ALA A 12 6.78 31.64 43.34
CA ALA A 12 6.91 31.51 41.89
C ALA A 12 5.96 30.40 41.42
N SER A 13 4.75 30.79 41.04
CA SER A 13 3.81 29.96 40.29
C SER A 13 4.32 29.77 38.85
N LEU A 14 5.03 28.66 38.63
CA LEU A 14 5.31 28.14 37.29
C LEU A 14 4.01 27.54 36.73
N LEU A 15 3.33 28.32 35.89
CA LEU A 15 2.30 27.84 34.98
C LEU A 15 2.98 26.89 33.97
N ALA A 16 2.95 25.60 34.26
CA ALA A 16 3.14 24.58 33.24
C ALA A 16 1.89 24.62 32.34
N SER A 17 1.98 25.36 31.24
CA SER A 17 1.08 25.25 30.11
C SER A 17 1.27 23.85 29.50
N ALA A 18 0.53 22.88 30.01
CA ALA A 18 0.33 21.61 29.34
C ALA A 18 -0.43 21.90 28.05
N CYS A 19 0.28 21.96 26.92
CA CYS A 19 -0.31 21.86 25.60
C CYS A 19 -0.90 20.45 25.49
N THR A 20 -2.14 20.27 25.96
CA THR A 20 -2.99 19.18 25.51
C THR A 20 -3.53 19.62 24.15
N VAL A 21 -2.70 19.44 23.11
CA VAL A 21 -3.24 19.37 21.77
C VAL A 21 -4.02 18.06 21.75
N ASN A 22 -5.32 18.14 22.06
CA ASN A 22 -6.27 17.12 21.66
C ASN A 22 -6.22 17.14 20.14
N ASP A 23 -5.42 16.25 19.56
CA ASP A 23 -5.42 15.98 18.13
C ASP A 23 -6.86 15.55 17.78
N PRO A 24 -7.62 16.38 17.03
CA PRO A 24 -8.98 16.03 16.70
C PRO A 24 -8.90 14.79 15.83
N VAL A 25 -9.37 13.68 16.36
CA VAL A 25 -9.58 12.45 15.61
C VAL A 25 -10.90 12.57 14.86
N ALA A 26 -11.02 11.98 13.67
CA ALA A 26 -12.30 11.87 12.99
C ALA A 26 -13.23 10.94 13.79
N THR A 27 -14.11 11.50 14.62
CA THR A 27 -15.27 10.78 15.15
C THR A 27 -16.50 11.69 15.12
N ILE A 28 -17.32 11.63 14.07
CA ILE A 28 -18.67 12.19 14.15
C ILE A 28 -19.65 11.26 13.43
N HIS A 29 -20.65 10.79 14.18
CA HIS A 29 -21.86 10.12 13.68
C HIS A 29 -23.11 10.86 14.16
N THR A 30 -24.23 10.68 13.45
CA THR A 30 -25.48 10.15 14.06
C THR A 30 -26.50 9.77 12.98
N PRO A 31 -27.14 8.60 13.16
CA PRO A 31 -28.59 8.50 13.04
C PRO A 31 -29.14 7.99 14.39
N ASP A 32 -29.82 8.87 15.14
CA ASP A 32 -30.62 8.57 16.33
C ASP A 32 -29.97 7.71 17.43
N ALA A 33 -29.09 8.29 18.25
CA ALA A 33 -28.81 7.77 19.59
C ALA A 33 -28.66 8.93 20.59
N GLY A 34 -29.46 8.90 21.65
CA GLY A 34 -29.53 9.95 22.66
C GLY A 34 -28.19 10.24 23.36
N ALA A 35 -27.99 11.53 23.64
CA ALA A 35 -26.94 12.12 24.47
C ALA A 35 -25.48 11.99 23.97
N GLY A 36 -25.03 12.96 23.17
CA GLY A 36 -23.60 13.15 22.88
C GLY A 36 -23.28 14.31 21.91
N GLY A 37 -23.26 15.56 22.42
CA GLY A 37 -22.58 16.73 21.82
C GLY A 37 -23.19 17.36 20.53
N PRO A 38 -23.13 18.70 20.37
CA PRO A 38 -23.52 19.34 19.11
C PRO A 38 -22.49 19.03 18.00
N VAL A 39 -23.00 18.67 16.82
CA VAL A 39 -22.28 18.65 15.53
C VAL A 39 -21.61 20.03 15.31
N PRO A 40 -20.41 20.12 14.72
CA PRO A 40 -19.86 21.42 14.34
C PRO A 40 -20.78 22.10 13.33
N GLU A 41 -21.15 23.36 13.59
CA GLU A 41 -22.02 24.18 12.75
C GLU A 41 -21.46 24.51 11.34
N ASP A 42 -20.38 23.86 10.88
CA ASP A 42 -19.92 23.87 9.48
C ASP A 42 -18.98 22.68 9.21
N TRP A 43 -19.38 21.70 8.38
CA TRP A 43 -18.52 20.58 7.95
C TRP A 43 -17.24 21.07 7.27
N ALA A 44 -17.28 22.25 6.63
CA ALA A 44 -16.09 22.88 6.05
C ALA A 44 -15.06 23.27 7.11
N ALA A 45 -15.49 23.68 8.31
CA ALA A 45 -14.60 23.96 9.43
C ALA A 45 -13.97 22.68 10.00
N HIS A 46 -14.72 21.57 10.04
CA HIS A 46 -14.19 20.26 10.44
C HIS A 46 -13.14 19.73 9.45
N CYS A 47 -13.38 19.93 8.14
CA CYS A 47 -12.45 19.53 7.08
C CYS A 47 -11.36 20.56 6.77
N ALA A 48 -11.19 21.60 7.59
CA ALA A 48 -10.12 22.57 7.40
C ALA A 48 -8.75 21.85 7.45
N ASN A 49 -7.84 22.23 6.54
CA ASN A 49 -6.48 21.66 6.44
C ASN A 49 -6.44 20.12 6.25
N SER A 50 -7.21 19.57 5.30
CA SER A 50 -7.38 18.14 5.00
C SER A 50 -8.39 17.38 5.86
N GLY A 51 -8.72 17.90 7.04
CA GLY A 51 -9.49 17.18 8.04
C GLY A 51 -8.63 16.27 8.93
N PRO A 52 -9.24 15.71 9.98
CA PRO A 52 -8.54 14.88 10.97
C PRO A 52 -8.11 13.51 10.43
N PRO A 53 -7.18 12.81 11.10
CA PRO A 53 -6.81 11.43 10.76
C PRO A 53 -8.03 10.50 10.75
N LEU A 54 -8.10 9.61 9.76
CA LEU A 54 -9.20 8.66 9.65
C LEU A 54 -8.94 7.45 10.55
N LEU A 55 -9.83 7.25 11.51
CA LEU A 55 -9.94 6.02 12.28
C LEU A 55 -11.03 5.13 11.69
N LEU A 56 -10.70 3.85 11.56
CA LEU A 56 -11.51 2.84 10.90
C LEU A 56 -11.83 1.70 11.87
N GLY A 57 -13.01 1.11 11.70
CA GLY A 57 -13.45 -0.05 12.47
C GLY A 57 -14.48 0.28 13.55
N ASP A 58 -14.83 -0.75 14.30
CA ASP A 58 -15.88 -0.69 15.32
C ASP A 58 -15.27 -0.54 16.73
N PRO A 59 -15.51 0.57 17.44
CA PRO A 59 -14.99 0.77 18.79
C PRO A 59 -15.56 -0.24 19.81
N GLY A 60 -16.69 -0.89 19.51
CA GLY A 60 -17.26 -1.97 20.31
C GLY A 60 -16.63 -3.34 20.06
N ALA A 61 -15.89 -3.52 18.95
CA ALA A 61 -15.23 -4.76 18.59
C ALA A 61 -13.72 -4.76 18.86
N GLY A 62 -13.12 -3.59 19.13
CA GLY A 62 -11.69 -3.44 19.42
C GLY A 62 -11.21 -2.00 19.32
N PRO A 63 -9.88 -1.78 19.44
CA PRO A 63 -9.30 -0.46 19.19
C PRO A 63 -9.49 -0.06 17.73
N LEU A 64 -9.81 1.22 17.51
CA LEU A 64 -9.92 1.80 16.19
C LEU A 64 -8.55 1.79 15.48
N LEU A 65 -8.58 1.55 14.18
CA LEU A 65 -7.40 1.48 13.34
C LEU A 65 -7.16 2.81 12.63
N CYS A 66 -6.00 3.44 12.84
CA CYS A 66 -5.65 4.60 12.04
C CYS A 66 -5.24 4.18 10.62
N SER A 67 -5.92 4.73 9.61
CA SER A 67 -5.65 4.49 8.19
C SER A 67 -4.19 4.72 7.80
N GLY A 68 -3.57 5.79 8.31
CA GLY A 68 -2.16 6.11 8.08
C GLY A 68 -1.21 5.02 8.58
N GLN A 69 -1.35 4.61 9.85
CA GLN A 69 -0.55 3.53 10.45
C GLN A 69 -0.79 2.18 9.75
N LEU A 70 -2.04 1.91 9.35
CA LEU A 70 -2.35 0.74 8.53
C LEU A 70 -1.54 0.77 7.22
N ALA A 71 -1.53 1.89 6.51
CA ALA A 71 -0.80 2.05 5.26
C ALA A 71 0.71 1.82 5.43
N GLU A 72 1.32 2.42 6.45
CA GLU A 72 2.74 2.22 6.79
C GLU A 72 3.07 0.75 7.05
N SER A 73 2.16 0.02 7.69
CA SER A 73 2.36 -1.39 8.00
C SER A 73 2.28 -2.29 6.77
N LEU A 74 1.36 -2.01 5.83
CA LEU A 74 1.06 -2.86 4.69
C LEU A 74 1.95 -2.58 3.48
N PHE A 75 2.32 -1.31 3.24
CA PHE A 75 2.97 -0.88 2.00
C PHE A 75 4.48 -0.63 2.17
N ARG A 76 5.15 -1.52 2.90
CA ARG A 76 6.60 -1.43 3.18
C ARG A 76 7.51 -1.72 1.98
N ARG A 77 6.94 -2.31 0.94
CA ARG A 77 7.65 -2.85 -0.22
C ARG A 77 6.99 -2.34 -1.50
N ALA A 78 7.74 -2.29 -2.59
CA ALA A 78 7.19 -2.01 -3.91
C ALA A 78 6.17 -3.09 -4.30
N ALA A 79 6.52 -4.36 -4.09
CA ALA A 79 5.64 -5.48 -4.34
C ALA A 79 5.72 -6.53 -3.24
N CYS A 80 4.56 -7.01 -2.80
CA CYS A 80 4.39 -8.16 -1.93
C CYS A 80 3.39 -9.14 -2.56
N THR A 81 3.76 -10.40 -2.67
CA THR A 81 2.87 -11.46 -3.17
C THR A 81 2.77 -12.61 -2.17
N CYS A 82 1.55 -13.08 -1.90
CA CYS A 82 1.29 -14.15 -0.93
C CYS A 82 1.58 -15.55 -1.44
N GLU A 83 1.44 -15.79 -2.74
CA GLU A 83 1.61 -17.10 -3.37
C GLU A 83 2.76 -17.11 -4.36
N GLY A 84 2.83 -16.15 -5.29
CA GLY A 84 3.89 -16.17 -6.28
C GLY A 84 3.90 -14.96 -7.20
N LEU A 85 4.98 -14.91 -7.97
CA LEU A 85 5.26 -13.88 -8.96
C LEU A 85 5.65 -14.55 -10.27
N SER A 86 4.81 -14.42 -11.29
CA SER A 86 4.97 -15.03 -12.62
C SER A 86 5.12 -13.96 -13.68
N LEU A 87 6.28 -13.89 -14.32
CA LEU A 87 6.68 -12.80 -15.21
C LEU A 87 7.09 -13.34 -16.59
N SER A 88 6.35 -12.96 -17.62
CA SER A 88 6.69 -13.29 -19.02
C SER A 88 7.38 -12.15 -19.78
N ALA A 89 7.55 -10.99 -19.14
CA ALA A 89 8.13 -9.78 -19.68
C ALA A 89 8.95 -9.05 -18.59
N PRO A 90 9.70 -7.99 -18.92
CA PRO A 90 10.58 -7.31 -17.97
C PRO A 90 9.83 -6.81 -16.73
N PHE A 91 10.41 -7.04 -15.55
CA PHE A 91 9.93 -6.49 -14.29
C PHE A 91 10.99 -5.56 -13.70
N LEU A 92 10.57 -4.37 -13.29
CA LEU A 92 11.37 -3.40 -12.56
C LEU A 92 10.65 -2.96 -11.30
N ALA A 93 11.37 -2.96 -10.18
CA ALA A 93 10.97 -2.29 -8.96
C ALA A 93 12.07 -1.33 -8.52
N ASP A 94 11.72 -0.06 -8.27
CA ASP A 94 12.58 0.94 -7.65
C ASP A 94 11.79 1.76 -6.61
N ALA A 95 12.43 2.77 -6.02
CA ALA A 95 11.76 3.66 -5.08
C ALA A 95 12.15 5.13 -5.30
N PHE A 96 11.25 6.01 -4.85
CA PHE A 96 11.45 7.44 -4.75
C PHE A 96 10.67 8.00 -3.55
N ARG A 97 10.79 9.31 -3.31
CA ARG A 97 9.94 10.04 -2.36
C ARG A 97 9.29 11.19 -3.10
N SER A 98 7.97 11.15 -3.22
CA SER A 98 7.21 12.19 -3.95
C SER A 98 7.35 13.58 -3.33
N SER A 99 7.56 13.64 -2.02
CA SER A 99 7.85 14.82 -1.21
C SER A 99 9.20 15.47 -1.54
N ALA A 100 10.15 14.70 -2.09
CA ALA A 100 11.46 15.20 -2.51
C ALA A 100 11.48 15.67 -3.98
N GLY A 101 10.45 15.34 -4.76
CA GLY A 101 10.33 15.73 -6.17
C GLY A 101 9.63 14.67 -7.03
N PRO A 102 9.43 14.96 -8.32
CA PRO A 102 8.88 13.99 -9.26
C PRO A 102 9.82 12.79 -9.42
N TYR A 103 9.25 11.64 -9.78
CA TYR A 103 10.01 10.43 -10.07
C TYR A 103 11.11 10.68 -11.12
N ALA A 104 12.28 10.11 -10.85
CA ALA A 104 13.40 10.04 -11.78
C ALA A 104 13.87 8.58 -11.90
N PRO A 105 14.08 8.06 -13.12
CA PRO A 105 14.48 6.66 -13.31
C PRO A 105 15.77 6.27 -12.60
N GLY A 106 15.80 5.04 -12.07
CA GLY A 106 16.99 4.43 -11.48
C GLY A 106 17.19 4.73 -9.99
N GLY A 107 16.11 5.04 -9.27
CA GLY A 107 16.13 5.16 -7.81
C GLY A 107 16.61 3.89 -7.12
N THR A 108 17.21 4.01 -5.94
CA THR A 108 17.57 2.87 -5.07
C THR A 108 16.39 2.51 -4.16
N GLY A 109 16.23 1.24 -3.82
CA GLY A 109 15.10 0.75 -3.02
C GLY A 109 14.03 0.08 -3.87
N GLY A 110 12.80 -0.01 -3.36
CA GLY A 110 11.73 -0.75 -4.02
C GLY A 110 11.84 -2.24 -3.75
N ASP A 111 11.85 -2.59 -2.47
CA ASP A 111 11.96 -3.98 -2.03
C ASP A 111 10.82 -4.83 -2.58
N VAL A 112 11.12 -6.10 -2.87
CA VAL A 112 10.15 -7.07 -3.39
C VAL A 112 10.12 -8.30 -2.50
N GLY A 113 8.92 -8.67 -2.06
CA GLY A 113 8.64 -9.86 -1.27
C GLY A 113 7.74 -10.83 -2.02
N VAL A 114 8.11 -12.10 -2.04
CA VAL A 114 7.29 -13.19 -2.61
C VAL A 114 7.26 -14.31 -1.58
N ASN A 115 6.09 -14.67 -1.06
CA ASN A 115 6.01 -15.75 -0.07
C ASN A 115 6.14 -17.15 -0.67
N GLY A 116 5.74 -17.35 -1.94
CA GLY A 116 6.05 -18.57 -2.68
C GLY A 116 7.15 -18.36 -3.72
N ALA A 117 6.96 -18.87 -4.94
CA ALA A 117 8.01 -18.91 -5.95
C ALA A 117 8.00 -17.68 -6.87
N LEU A 118 9.17 -17.34 -7.40
CA LEU A 118 9.34 -16.34 -8.46
C LEU A 118 9.77 -17.03 -9.75
N SER A 119 8.94 -16.97 -10.79
CA SER A 119 9.24 -17.49 -12.12
C SER A 119 9.29 -16.34 -13.13
N ALA A 120 10.45 -16.14 -13.76
CA ALA A 120 10.67 -15.06 -14.71
C ALA A 120 11.28 -15.55 -16.03
N ASN A 121 10.59 -15.27 -17.13
CA ASN A 121 11.05 -15.59 -18.49
C ASN A 121 11.87 -14.44 -19.13
N ASP A 122 11.79 -13.23 -18.57
CA ASP A 122 12.56 -12.06 -18.98
C ASP A 122 13.27 -11.44 -17.76
N ARG A 123 13.99 -10.33 -17.98
CA ARG A 123 14.82 -9.65 -17.00
C ARG A 123 14.01 -9.21 -15.78
N VAL A 124 14.60 -9.37 -14.60
CA VAL A 124 14.07 -8.86 -13.34
C VAL A 124 15.09 -7.88 -12.75
N ARG A 125 14.65 -6.67 -12.42
CA ARG A 125 15.46 -5.66 -11.74
C ARG A 125 14.74 -5.21 -10.48
N VAL A 126 15.40 -5.38 -9.34
CA VAL A 126 14.91 -4.90 -8.04
C VAL A 126 15.97 -3.94 -7.50
N GLY A 127 15.62 -2.66 -7.33
CA GLY A 127 16.53 -1.64 -6.83
C GLY A 127 16.89 -1.80 -5.35
N GLY A 128 16.06 -2.54 -4.61
CA GLY A 128 16.18 -2.83 -3.18
C GLY A 128 16.48 -4.29 -2.90
N ALA A 129 15.98 -4.80 -1.77
CA ALA A 129 16.09 -6.20 -1.40
C ALA A 129 15.04 -7.07 -2.11
N LEU A 130 15.42 -8.30 -2.46
CA LEU A 130 14.51 -9.32 -3.01
C LEU A 130 14.46 -10.51 -2.05
N GLN A 131 13.25 -10.87 -1.61
CA GLN A 131 13.03 -11.99 -0.70
C GLN A 131 12.01 -12.95 -1.28
N VAL A 132 12.37 -14.23 -1.38
CA VAL A 132 11.55 -15.31 -1.95
C VAL A 132 11.42 -16.44 -0.93
N GLY A 133 10.22 -16.60 -0.38
CA GLY A 133 9.89 -17.51 0.70
C GLY A 133 9.53 -18.94 0.26
N GLY A 134 9.27 -19.15 -1.04
CA GLY A 134 8.88 -20.45 -1.57
C GLY A 134 10.03 -21.44 -1.65
N ALA A 135 9.76 -22.70 -1.33
CA ALA A 135 10.75 -23.79 -1.42
C ALA A 135 11.25 -24.04 -2.86
N SER A 136 10.47 -23.67 -3.88
CA SER A 136 10.91 -23.72 -5.29
C SER A 136 11.91 -22.62 -5.65
N GLY A 137 12.08 -21.60 -4.80
CA GLY A 137 13.01 -20.50 -4.99
C GLY A 137 12.72 -19.66 -6.24
N LEU A 138 13.78 -19.36 -6.99
CA LEU A 138 13.74 -18.52 -8.19
C LEU A 138 13.97 -19.36 -9.44
N GLN A 139 13.09 -19.24 -10.43
CA GLN A 139 13.27 -19.78 -11.78
C GLN A 139 13.48 -18.64 -12.77
N LEU A 140 14.66 -18.61 -13.41
CA LEU A 140 15.10 -17.50 -14.25
C LEU A 140 15.46 -18.01 -15.65
N SER A 141 14.91 -17.38 -16.68
CA SER A 141 15.33 -17.57 -18.08
C SER A 141 16.19 -16.42 -18.61
N SER A 142 16.30 -15.33 -17.83
CA SER A 142 16.96 -14.08 -18.19
C SER A 142 17.64 -13.45 -16.97
N PRO A 143 18.49 -12.40 -17.15
CA PRO A 143 19.26 -11.85 -16.05
C PRO A 143 18.42 -11.28 -14.90
N LEU A 144 18.86 -11.55 -13.67
CA LEU A 144 18.37 -10.93 -12.43
C LEU A 144 19.38 -9.90 -11.91
N SER A 145 18.89 -8.73 -11.50
CA SER A 145 19.69 -7.72 -10.79
C SER A 145 18.98 -7.30 -9.51
N VAL A 146 19.68 -7.37 -8.38
CA VAL A 146 19.19 -6.96 -7.05
C VAL A 146 20.15 -5.91 -6.48
N GLY A 147 19.63 -4.71 -6.20
CA GLY A 147 20.40 -3.58 -5.67
C GLY A 147 20.71 -3.67 -4.18
N GLY A 148 19.92 -4.43 -3.42
CA GLY A 148 20.11 -4.73 -2.00
C GLY A 148 20.56 -6.17 -1.75
N SER A 149 19.97 -6.82 -0.74
CA SER A 149 20.19 -8.23 -0.42
C SER A 149 19.23 -9.17 -1.16
N LEU A 150 19.65 -10.40 -1.37
CA LEU A 150 18.81 -11.49 -1.89
C LEU A 150 18.64 -12.56 -0.82
N ASP A 151 17.40 -12.87 -0.43
CA ASP A 151 17.07 -14.02 0.41
C ASP A 151 16.17 -14.99 -0.35
N SER A 152 16.55 -16.26 -0.44
CA SER A 152 15.76 -17.32 -1.09
C SER A 152 15.68 -18.54 -0.19
N ASN A 153 14.44 -18.97 0.13
CA ASN A 153 14.17 -20.21 0.86
C ASN A 153 14.36 -21.48 0.02
N GLY A 154 14.57 -21.33 -1.29
CA GLY A 154 14.78 -22.41 -2.25
C GLY A 154 15.95 -22.15 -3.20
N PRO A 155 16.09 -22.97 -4.26
CA PRO A 155 17.20 -22.89 -5.21
C PRO A 155 17.11 -21.65 -6.12
N LEU A 156 18.25 -21.29 -6.73
CA LEU A 156 18.30 -20.38 -7.87
C LEU A 156 18.49 -21.22 -9.14
N THR A 157 17.47 -21.34 -9.97
CA THR A 157 17.49 -22.21 -11.16
C THR A 157 17.40 -21.38 -12.43
N GLY A 158 18.35 -21.57 -13.35
CA GLY A 158 18.39 -20.85 -14.61
C GLY A 158 19.73 -21.09 -15.31
N PRO A 159 19.93 -22.24 -15.95
CA PRO A 159 21.26 -22.65 -16.43
C PRO A 159 21.87 -21.70 -17.48
N GLY A 160 21.05 -20.90 -18.17
CA GLY A 160 21.49 -19.84 -19.09
C GLY A 160 21.38 -18.42 -18.52
N ALA A 161 20.86 -18.26 -17.30
CA ALA A 161 20.64 -16.97 -16.66
C ALA A 161 21.82 -16.59 -15.76
N SER A 162 22.06 -15.28 -15.65
CA SER A 162 23.02 -14.69 -14.72
C SER A 162 22.30 -13.88 -13.65
N ALA A 163 22.83 -13.85 -12.44
CA ALA A 163 22.31 -12.99 -11.38
C ALA A 163 23.40 -12.10 -10.77
N THR A 164 23.05 -10.84 -10.49
CA THR A 164 23.90 -9.90 -9.77
C THR A 164 23.17 -9.40 -8.54
N VAL A 165 23.83 -9.48 -7.38
CA VAL A 165 23.35 -8.99 -6.09
C VAL A 165 24.39 -8.04 -5.54
N SER A 166 24.05 -6.77 -5.32
CA SER A 166 25.00 -5.78 -4.81
C SER A 166 25.35 -6.00 -3.34
N GLY A 167 24.39 -6.48 -2.53
CA GLY A 167 24.58 -6.79 -1.11
C GLY A 167 24.91 -8.26 -0.85
N ASP A 168 24.42 -8.76 0.29
CA ASP A 168 24.52 -10.17 0.68
C ASP A 168 23.48 -11.03 -0.06
N ALA A 169 23.81 -12.31 -0.27
CA ALA A 169 22.89 -13.30 -0.80
C ALA A 169 22.79 -14.51 0.12
N ARG A 170 21.58 -14.92 0.49
CA ARG A 170 21.30 -16.13 1.28
C ARG A 170 20.40 -17.05 0.47
N VAL A 171 20.89 -18.25 0.14
CA VAL A 171 20.17 -19.21 -0.71
C VAL A 171 20.09 -20.54 0.01
N ASN A 172 18.87 -20.94 0.37
CA ASN A 172 18.57 -22.23 0.98
C ASN A 172 18.26 -23.28 -0.11
N GLY A 173 19.21 -23.52 -1.01
CA GLY A 173 19.07 -24.45 -2.13
C GLY A 173 20.25 -24.40 -3.09
N ASP A 174 20.23 -25.25 -4.12
CA ASP A 174 21.24 -25.24 -5.17
C ASP A 174 21.23 -23.93 -5.98
N VAL A 175 22.41 -23.43 -6.32
CA VAL A 175 22.60 -22.33 -7.27
C VAL A 175 22.98 -22.93 -8.62
N ALA A 176 21.98 -23.11 -9.48
CA ALA A 176 22.09 -23.64 -10.83
C ALA A 176 21.94 -22.52 -11.88
N LEU A 177 22.83 -21.53 -11.81
CA LEU A 177 22.92 -20.39 -12.72
C LEU A 177 24.17 -20.48 -13.61
N ALA A 178 24.18 -19.77 -14.74
CA ALA A 178 25.38 -19.63 -15.57
C ALA A 178 26.48 -18.84 -14.82
N SER A 179 26.09 -17.82 -14.07
CA SER A 179 26.96 -17.06 -13.17
C SER A 179 26.15 -16.36 -12.08
N LEU A 180 26.70 -16.27 -10.88
CA LEU A 180 26.17 -15.46 -9.79
C LEU A 180 27.27 -14.51 -9.28
N THR A 181 27.01 -13.21 -9.25
CA THR A 181 27.91 -12.22 -8.64
C THR A 181 27.24 -11.63 -7.40
N VAL A 182 27.91 -11.69 -6.26
CA VAL A 182 27.45 -11.17 -4.96
C VAL A 182 28.50 -10.18 -4.45
N GLY A 183 28.10 -8.94 -4.18
CA GLY A 183 29.01 -7.91 -3.67
C GLY A 183 29.45 -8.16 -2.22
N GLY A 184 28.58 -8.77 -1.41
CA GLY A 184 28.84 -9.14 -0.02
C GLY A 184 29.08 -10.63 0.20
N VAL A 185 28.45 -11.17 1.24
CA VAL A 185 28.56 -12.57 1.64
C VAL A 185 27.51 -13.41 0.93
N LEU A 186 27.94 -14.51 0.30
CA LEU A 186 27.05 -15.57 -0.17
C LEU A 186 26.94 -16.65 0.91
N THR A 187 25.75 -16.87 1.45
CA THR A 187 25.47 -17.96 2.42
C THR A 187 24.64 -19.05 1.75
N VAL A 188 25.15 -20.27 1.73
CA VAL A 188 24.49 -21.45 1.16
C VAL A 188 24.73 -22.64 2.09
N PRO A 189 23.71 -23.40 2.52
CA PRO A 189 23.91 -24.58 3.37
C PRO A 189 24.89 -25.60 2.79
N SER A 190 25.53 -26.35 3.68
CA SER A 190 26.65 -27.24 3.35
C SER A 190 26.32 -28.37 2.36
N GLU A 191 25.05 -28.73 2.27
CA GLU A 191 24.47 -29.79 1.45
C GLU A 191 24.15 -29.35 0.01
N PHE A 192 24.08 -28.05 -0.27
CA PHE A 192 23.72 -27.52 -1.59
C PHE A 192 24.91 -26.98 -2.36
N THR A 193 24.84 -26.93 -3.69
CA THR A 193 25.92 -26.45 -4.55
C THR A 193 25.83 -24.93 -4.72
N PRO A 194 26.90 -24.14 -4.44
CA PRO A 194 26.86 -22.67 -4.57
C PRO A 194 27.00 -22.19 -6.04
N GLY A 195 27.09 -23.11 -7.00
CA GLY A 195 27.21 -22.79 -8.43
C GLY A 195 28.54 -22.09 -8.78
N PRO A 196 28.66 -21.56 -10.02
CA PRO A 196 29.76 -20.70 -10.42
C PRO A 196 29.57 -19.28 -9.85
N ALA A 197 29.55 -19.17 -8.52
CA ALA A 197 29.36 -17.91 -7.82
C ALA A 197 30.68 -17.19 -7.50
N GLN A 198 30.65 -15.87 -7.64
CA GLN A 198 31.69 -14.95 -7.19
C GLN A 198 31.11 -14.10 -6.06
N ALA A 199 31.70 -14.21 -4.88
CA ALA A 199 31.30 -13.45 -3.69
C ALA A 199 32.54 -12.95 -2.96
N ALA A 200 32.41 -11.89 -2.15
CA ALA A 200 33.50 -11.44 -1.29
C ALA A 200 33.86 -12.51 -0.24
N GLU A 201 32.85 -13.24 0.23
CA GLU A 201 32.98 -14.37 1.13
C GLU A 201 31.90 -15.41 0.83
N LEU A 202 32.24 -16.70 0.86
CA LEU A 202 31.29 -17.81 0.79
C LEU A 202 31.18 -18.47 2.16
N ARG A 203 29.98 -18.45 2.76
CA ARG A 203 29.66 -19.14 4.01
C ARG A 203 28.81 -20.38 3.77
N ARG A 204 29.23 -21.47 4.40
CA ARG A 204 28.59 -22.80 4.29
C ARG A 204 27.82 -23.10 5.57
N GLU A 205 26.71 -22.38 5.77
CA GLU A 205 25.94 -22.36 7.01
C GLU A 205 24.43 -22.45 6.73
N PRO A 206 23.61 -22.93 7.69
CA PRO A 206 22.16 -22.91 7.56
C PRO A 206 21.62 -21.51 7.30
N VAL A 207 20.65 -21.40 6.39
CA VAL A 207 19.93 -20.15 6.09
C VAL A 207 18.59 -20.18 6.80
N ALA A 208 18.27 -19.12 7.55
CA ALA A 208 16.98 -18.98 8.20
C ALA A 208 15.87 -18.73 7.15
N PRO A 209 14.70 -19.38 7.26
CA PRO A 209 13.63 -19.16 6.32
C PRO A 209 13.04 -17.75 6.47
N VAL A 210 12.70 -17.12 5.36
CA VAL A 210 12.01 -15.82 5.29
C VAL A 210 10.54 -15.97 4.88
N VAL A 211 9.66 -15.17 5.48
CA VAL A 211 8.27 -14.98 5.04
C VAL A 211 8.09 -13.47 4.82
N PRO A 212 8.35 -12.96 3.61
CA PRO A 212 8.50 -11.52 3.39
C PRO A 212 7.20 -10.71 3.45
N CYS A 213 6.04 -11.36 3.26
CA CYS A 213 4.72 -10.74 3.22
C CYS A 213 3.79 -11.29 4.32
N ALA A 214 3.14 -10.40 5.06
CA ALA A 214 2.18 -10.74 6.13
C ALA A 214 0.83 -11.19 5.54
N CYS A 215 0.79 -12.42 5.03
CA CYS A 215 -0.36 -12.99 4.33
C CYS A 215 -1.17 -14.00 5.14
N ASP A 216 -0.74 -14.32 6.37
CA ASP A 216 -1.45 -15.28 7.19
C ASP A 216 -2.84 -14.77 7.55
N ALA A 217 -3.84 -15.66 7.48
CA ALA A 217 -5.24 -15.26 7.64
C ALA A 217 -5.56 -14.67 9.03
N ALA A 218 -4.70 -14.89 10.03
CA ALA A 218 -4.91 -14.42 11.39
C ALA A 218 -4.42 -12.97 11.61
N SER A 219 -3.33 -12.56 10.95
CA SER A 219 -2.79 -11.21 11.05
C SER A 219 -3.11 -10.32 9.85
N ARG A 220 -3.66 -10.91 8.77
CA ARG A 220 -4.04 -10.17 7.58
C ARG A 220 -5.17 -9.20 7.88
N PHE A 221 -5.03 -7.97 7.40
CA PHE A 221 -6.09 -6.98 7.44
C PHE A 221 -7.29 -7.44 6.59
N ASP A 222 -8.51 -7.26 7.13
CA ASP A 222 -9.76 -7.64 6.48
C ASP A 222 -10.56 -6.40 6.03
N PRO A 223 -10.48 -6.01 4.74
CA PRO A 223 -11.26 -4.90 4.21
C PRO A 223 -12.78 -5.18 4.24
N ALA A 224 -13.24 -6.44 4.18
CA ALA A 224 -14.66 -6.76 4.17
C ALA A 224 -15.34 -6.37 5.48
N ALA A 225 -14.65 -6.58 6.62
CA ALA A 225 -15.15 -6.19 7.93
C ALA A 225 -15.42 -4.68 8.01
N LEU A 226 -14.51 -3.85 7.49
CA LEU A 226 -14.71 -2.40 7.44
C LEU A 226 -15.86 -1.99 6.52
N ILE A 227 -15.94 -2.59 5.32
CA ILE A 227 -17.05 -2.32 4.39
C ILE A 227 -18.39 -2.68 5.04
N ALA A 228 -18.49 -3.83 5.70
CA ALA A 228 -19.71 -4.28 6.37
C ALA A 228 -20.12 -3.33 7.51
N HIS A 229 -19.15 -2.85 8.30
CA HIS A 229 -19.40 -1.89 9.36
C HIS A 229 -19.86 -0.53 8.79
N HIS A 230 -19.06 0.06 7.90
CA HIS A 230 -19.34 1.39 7.36
C HIS A 230 -20.48 1.43 6.32
N SER A 231 -21.02 0.28 5.92
CA SER A 231 -22.30 0.21 5.21
C SER A 231 -23.48 0.71 6.05
N ARG A 232 -23.35 0.66 7.38
CA ARG A 232 -24.34 1.17 8.34
C ARG A 232 -23.89 2.45 9.02
N ASP A 233 -22.59 2.65 9.05
CA ASP A 233 -21.92 3.67 9.84
C ASP A 233 -21.04 4.57 8.96
N ASN A 234 -21.64 5.59 8.36
CA ASN A 234 -20.96 6.50 7.43
C ASN A 234 -21.52 7.92 7.54
N ASP A 235 -20.85 8.83 6.85
CA ASP A 235 -21.06 10.27 6.90
C ASP A 235 -21.89 10.78 5.69
N ASN A 236 -22.51 9.88 4.90
CA ASN A 236 -23.29 10.28 3.71
C ASN A 236 -24.38 11.32 4.04
N ALA A 237 -25.09 11.13 5.16
CA ALA A 237 -26.16 12.01 5.59
C ALA A 237 -25.66 13.46 5.85
N ALA A 238 -24.40 13.63 6.26
CA ALA A 238 -23.83 14.95 6.54
C ALA A 238 -23.71 15.84 5.30
N ILE A 239 -23.58 15.24 4.11
CA ILE A 239 -23.48 15.95 2.83
C ILE A 239 -24.65 15.65 1.87
N GLY A 240 -25.65 14.89 2.31
CA GLY A 240 -26.76 14.45 1.47
C GLY A 240 -26.35 13.55 0.31
N LEU A 241 -25.29 12.74 0.48
CA LEU A 241 -24.83 11.81 -0.55
C LEU A 241 -25.79 10.62 -0.67
N ASP A 242 -26.47 10.53 -1.80
CA ASP A 242 -27.20 9.32 -2.18
C ASP A 242 -26.19 8.17 -2.43
N PRO A 243 -26.26 7.05 -1.69
CA PRO A 243 -25.40 5.89 -1.94
C PRO A 243 -25.50 5.36 -3.37
N ALA A 244 -26.62 5.60 -4.07
CA ALA A 244 -26.84 5.15 -5.44
C ALA A 244 -26.37 6.14 -6.52
N ARG A 245 -25.71 7.24 -6.12
CA ARG A 245 -25.35 8.35 -7.01
C ARG A 245 -24.58 7.94 -8.28
N LEU A 246 -23.82 6.85 -8.24
CA LEU A 246 -22.99 6.35 -9.33
C LEU A 246 -23.37 4.95 -9.81
N GLU A 247 -24.58 4.43 -9.55
CA GLU A 247 -24.94 3.07 -9.99
C GLU A 247 -25.25 2.92 -11.49
N ASP A 248 -25.65 4.00 -12.17
CA ASP A 248 -26.09 4.01 -13.57
C ASP A 248 -25.53 5.22 -14.33
N VAL A 249 -24.20 5.35 -14.35
CA VAL A 249 -23.52 6.47 -15.01
C VAL A 249 -23.72 6.38 -16.53
N THR A 250 -24.40 7.37 -17.09
CA THR A 250 -24.53 7.59 -18.54
C THR A 250 -23.87 8.93 -18.90
N GLY A 251 -22.90 8.92 -19.81
CA GLY A 251 -22.07 10.11 -20.10
C GLY A 251 -21.12 10.42 -18.94
N GLU A 252 -20.81 11.70 -18.72
CA GLU A 252 -19.89 12.11 -17.65
C GLU A 252 -20.62 12.36 -16.32
N ALA A 253 -20.13 11.74 -15.25
CA ALA A 253 -20.56 11.98 -13.88
C ALA A 253 -19.37 12.39 -13.00
N VAL A 254 -19.53 13.47 -12.25
CA VAL A 254 -18.52 13.94 -11.29
C VAL A 254 -19.11 13.91 -9.88
N LEU A 255 -18.37 13.31 -8.95
CA LEU A 255 -18.67 13.31 -7.52
C LEU A 255 -17.47 13.89 -6.78
N GLU A 256 -17.69 14.96 -6.03
CA GLU A 256 -16.69 15.55 -5.14
C GLU A 256 -16.94 15.10 -3.71
N LEU A 257 -15.89 14.64 -3.03
CA LEU A 257 -15.94 14.17 -1.65
C LEU A 257 -15.03 15.06 -0.76
N PRO A 258 -15.58 15.64 0.32
CA PRO A 258 -14.80 16.34 1.34
C PRO A 258 -14.12 15.33 2.26
N CYS A 259 -13.54 15.78 3.38
CA CYS A 259 -13.08 14.83 4.40
C CYS A 259 -14.28 14.05 4.99
N GLY A 260 -14.09 12.77 5.33
CA GLY A 260 -15.12 11.92 5.91
C GLY A 260 -15.09 10.46 5.43
N ARG A 261 -16.05 9.67 5.89
CA ARG A 261 -16.26 8.24 5.55
C ARG A 261 -17.56 8.11 4.76
N PHE A 262 -17.47 7.78 3.47
CA PHE A 262 -18.62 7.74 2.56
C PHE A 262 -18.86 6.35 2.00
N LEU A 263 -20.12 6.06 1.67
CA LEU A 263 -20.55 4.81 1.08
C LEU A 263 -21.16 5.07 -0.30
N LEU A 264 -20.71 4.33 -1.29
CA LEU A 264 -21.44 4.15 -2.56
C LEU A 264 -21.80 2.70 -2.69
N THR A 265 -23.05 2.43 -3.04
CA THR A 265 -23.57 1.06 -3.23
C THR A 265 -22.79 0.31 -4.31
N ARG A 266 -22.59 0.94 -5.48
CA ARG A 266 -21.65 0.52 -6.55
C ARG A 266 -21.24 1.74 -7.37
N VAL A 267 -20.21 1.58 -8.21
CA VAL A 267 -19.90 2.52 -9.29
C VAL A 267 -20.05 1.79 -10.61
N ALA A 268 -21.13 2.02 -11.33
CA ALA A 268 -21.41 1.29 -12.56
C ALA A 268 -22.10 2.14 -13.63
N GLY A 269 -22.02 1.68 -14.87
CA GLY A 269 -22.68 2.30 -16.02
C GLY A 269 -21.86 2.26 -17.30
N THR A 270 -22.41 2.84 -18.36
CA THR A 270 -21.74 2.89 -19.66
C THR A 270 -20.87 4.13 -19.84
N GLY A 271 -20.97 5.12 -18.94
CA GLY A 271 -20.28 6.41 -19.04
C GLY A 271 -18.96 6.50 -18.27
N HIS A 272 -18.51 7.72 -18.06
CA HIS A 272 -17.28 8.10 -17.35
C HIS A 272 -17.61 8.66 -15.96
N ALA A 273 -17.05 8.07 -14.91
CA ALA A 273 -17.14 8.61 -13.55
C ALA A 273 -15.83 9.29 -13.12
N THR A 274 -15.93 10.47 -12.50
CA THR A 274 -14.81 11.17 -11.86
C THR A 274 -15.07 11.37 -10.37
N LEU A 275 -14.23 10.79 -9.52
CA LEU A 275 -14.18 11.02 -8.09
C LEU A 275 -13.15 12.11 -7.78
N ARG A 276 -13.58 13.25 -7.25
CA ARG A 276 -12.72 14.38 -6.84
C ARG A 276 -12.57 14.37 -5.32
N ILE A 277 -11.37 14.07 -4.85
CA ILE A 277 -11.07 13.96 -3.42
C ILE A 277 -10.40 15.25 -2.96
N ARG A 278 -11.05 15.96 -2.02
CA ARG A 278 -10.62 17.29 -1.55
C ARG A 278 -10.15 17.31 -0.09
N GLY A 279 -10.46 16.27 0.68
CA GLY A 279 -9.96 16.06 2.04
C GLY A 279 -9.62 14.59 2.29
N ARG A 280 -9.25 14.23 3.53
CA ARG A 280 -9.01 12.85 3.94
C ARG A 280 -10.32 12.07 3.90
N THR A 281 -10.42 11.15 2.94
CA THR A 281 -11.66 10.46 2.60
C THR A 281 -11.48 8.95 2.69
N ALA A 282 -12.37 8.27 3.40
CA ALA A 282 -12.58 6.84 3.23
C ALA A 282 -13.83 6.62 2.38
N LEU A 283 -13.72 5.86 1.29
CA LEU A 283 -14.84 5.52 0.41
C LEU A 283 -15.04 4.01 0.39
N PHE A 284 -16.22 3.55 0.79
CA PHE A 284 -16.60 2.15 0.84
C PHE A 284 -17.54 1.81 -0.34
N ILE A 285 -17.22 0.76 -1.09
CA ILE A 285 -17.97 0.31 -2.26
C ILE A 285 -18.21 -1.21 -2.20
N PRO A 286 -19.26 -1.67 -1.48
CA PRO A 286 -19.58 -3.09 -1.39
C PRO A 286 -19.87 -3.73 -2.75
N GLY A 287 -20.60 -3.03 -3.63
CA GLY A 287 -21.04 -3.56 -4.93
C GLY A 287 -19.98 -3.54 -6.04
N GLY A 288 -18.77 -3.06 -5.76
CA GLY A 288 -17.69 -3.02 -6.75
C GLY A 288 -17.80 -1.88 -7.77
N VAL A 289 -16.98 -1.98 -8.80
CA VAL A 289 -16.85 -1.02 -9.91
C VAL A 289 -17.06 -1.77 -11.23
N ASN A 290 -17.96 -1.27 -12.08
CA ASN A 290 -18.20 -1.79 -13.42
C ASN A 290 -18.54 -0.67 -14.41
N LEU A 291 -17.51 -0.08 -15.02
CA LEU A 291 -17.65 1.04 -15.97
C LEU A 291 -17.16 0.65 -17.37
N VAL A 292 -17.88 1.13 -18.38
CA VAL A 292 -17.49 0.90 -19.79
C VAL A 292 -16.48 1.94 -20.28
N GLU A 293 -16.73 3.24 -20.09
CA GLU A 293 -15.85 4.28 -20.65
C GLU A 293 -14.61 4.56 -19.79
N ALA A 294 -14.77 5.12 -18.58
CA ALA A 294 -13.60 5.48 -17.77
C ALA A 294 -13.95 5.66 -16.29
N LEU A 295 -12.93 5.48 -15.45
CA LEU A 295 -12.93 5.90 -14.04
C LEU A 295 -11.71 6.79 -13.78
N THR A 296 -11.97 8.01 -13.31
CA THR A 296 -10.92 8.93 -12.87
C THR A 296 -11.06 9.18 -11.36
N VAL A 297 -9.98 8.96 -10.62
CA VAL A 297 -9.88 9.31 -9.21
C VAL A 297 -8.86 10.44 -9.08
N ASP A 298 -9.37 11.67 -9.04
CA ASP A 298 -8.58 12.89 -8.90
C ASP A 298 -8.36 13.22 -7.42
N VAL A 299 -7.14 12.97 -6.93
CA VAL A 299 -6.72 13.34 -5.58
C VAL A 299 -5.70 14.46 -5.68
N GLN A 300 -6.11 15.65 -5.26
CA GLN A 300 -5.26 16.85 -5.22
C GLN A 300 -4.99 17.24 -3.77
N PRO A 301 -3.82 17.81 -3.44
CA PRO A 301 -3.58 18.40 -2.13
C PRO A 301 -4.71 19.37 -1.75
N PRO A 302 -5.28 19.27 -0.54
CA PRO A 302 -4.81 18.48 0.60
C PRO A 302 -5.44 17.07 0.74
N GLY A 303 -6.18 16.59 -0.27
CA GLY A 303 -6.91 15.33 -0.27
C GLY A 303 -6.06 14.07 -0.11
N GLU A 304 -6.70 13.03 0.41
CA GLU A 304 -6.15 11.68 0.62
C GLU A 304 -7.32 10.69 0.52
N LEU A 305 -7.12 9.52 -0.07
CA LEU A 305 -8.17 8.54 -0.32
C LEU A 305 -7.79 7.16 0.22
N ASP A 306 -8.65 6.61 1.07
CA ASP A 306 -8.79 5.19 1.35
C ASP A 306 -10.00 4.62 0.62
N LEU A 307 -9.78 3.84 -0.41
CA LEU A 307 -10.83 3.20 -1.20
C LEU A 307 -10.97 1.73 -0.80
N PHE A 308 -12.12 1.34 -0.27
CA PHE A 308 -12.43 -0.04 0.12
C PHE A 308 -13.46 -0.64 -0.84
N VAL A 309 -13.12 -1.76 -1.48
CA VAL A 309 -13.96 -2.41 -2.50
C VAL A 309 -14.11 -3.91 -2.18
N SER A 310 -15.34 -4.43 -2.26
CA SER A 310 -15.60 -5.88 -2.06
C SER A 310 -16.05 -6.59 -3.33
N GLY A 311 -16.82 -5.94 -4.19
CA GLY A 311 -17.27 -6.50 -5.47
C GLY A 311 -16.17 -6.50 -6.54
N GLY A 312 -16.51 -6.99 -7.72
CA GLY A 312 -15.61 -6.96 -8.88
C GLY A 312 -15.16 -5.54 -9.23
N PHE A 313 -13.96 -5.43 -9.79
CA PHE A 313 -13.39 -4.15 -10.24
C PHE A 313 -13.09 -4.24 -11.74
N VAL A 314 -14.00 -3.73 -12.56
CA VAL A 314 -13.94 -3.77 -14.01
C VAL A 314 -14.10 -2.36 -14.56
N VAL A 315 -13.09 -1.88 -15.29
CA VAL A 315 -13.14 -0.63 -16.06
C VAL A 315 -12.67 -0.97 -17.46
N SER A 316 -13.59 -0.96 -18.43
CA SER A 316 -13.29 -1.43 -19.80
C SER A 316 -12.43 -0.44 -20.58
N GLY A 317 -12.66 0.86 -20.41
CA GLY A 317 -11.78 1.89 -20.94
C GLY A 317 -10.75 2.37 -19.92
N GLN A 318 -10.48 3.67 -19.86
CA GLN A 318 -9.32 4.19 -19.13
C GLN A 318 -9.56 4.25 -17.61
N LEU A 319 -8.66 3.65 -16.84
CA LEU A 319 -8.55 3.87 -15.40
C LEU A 319 -7.42 4.85 -15.10
N THR A 320 -7.75 5.96 -14.45
CA THR A 320 -6.77 6.89 -13.88
C THR A 320 -6.97 6.95 -12.37
N LEU A 321 -6.05 6.34 -11.63
CA LEU A 321 -6.05 6.34 -10.18
C LEU A 321 -4.98 7.31 -9.67
N GLY A 322 -5.39 8.38 -8.98
CA GLY A 322 -4.49 9.28 -8.28
C GLY A 322 -3.61 10.14 -9.19
N SER A 323 -2.44 10.52 -8.67
CA SER A 323 -1.45 11.35 -9.36
C SER A 323 -0.05 10.79 -9.15
N THR A 324 0.73 10.65 -10.22
CA THR A 324 2.13 10.18 -10.15
C THR A 324 3.05 11.13 -9.37
N ALA A 325 2.62 12.38 -9.17
CA ALA A 325 3.31 13.34 -8.34
C ALA A 325 3.09 13.13 -6.83
N LEU A 326 2.03 12.43 -6.41
CA LEU A 326 1.68 12.20 -4.99
C LEU A 326 0.96 10.84 -4.78
N PRO A 327 1.55 9.71 -5.21
CA PRO A 327 0.87 8.41 -5.17
C PRO A 327 0.60 7.91 -3.75
N SER A 328 1.43 8.27 -2.75
CA SER A 328 1.21 7.90 -1.34
C SER A 328 -0.15 8.32 -0.78
N ARG A 329 -0.85 9.28 -1.40
CA ARG A 329 -2.17 9.77 -0.98
C ARG A 329 -3.34 8.88 -1.37
N VAL A 330 -3.12 7.85 -2.18
CA VAL A 330 -4.18 6.93 -2.62
C VAL A 330 -3.87 5.53 -2.13
N ARG A 331 -4.83 4.93 -1.43
CA ARG A 331 -4.75 3.59 -0.87
C ARG A 331 -6.01 2.84 -1.24
N VAL A 332 -5.87 1.67 -1.84
CA VAL A 332 -6.98 0.84 -2.33
C VAL A 332 -6.92 -0.50 -1.63
N TYR A 333 -8.01 -0.90 -1.01
CA TYR A 333 -8.17 -2.13 -0.24
C TYR A 333 -9.28 -2.97 -0.85
N VAL A 334 -8.91 -4.15 -1.36
CA VAL A 334 -9.82 -5.06 -2.04
C VAL A 334 -10.06 -6.28 -1.16
N ALA A 335 -11.33 -6.50 -0.80
CA ALA A 335 -11.75 -7.64 0.00
C ALA A 335 -12.01 -8.92 -0.83
N GLY A 336 -12.17 -8.77 -2.15
CA GLY A 336 -12.54 -9.84 -3.06
C GLY A 336 -11.43 -10.87 -3.32
N THR A 337 -11.85 -12.03 -3.81
CA THR A 337 -10.95 -13.11 -4.31
C THR A 337 -10.87 -13.15 -5.83
N GLU A 338 -11.72 -12.37 -6.50
CA GLU A 338 -11.79 -12.24 -7.95
C GLU A 338 -10.48 -11.68 -8.50
N ALA A 339 -10.14 -12.05 -9.73
CA ALA A 339 -8.97 -11.51 -10.39
C ALA A 339 -9.16 -10.01 -10.64
N LEU A 340 -8.08 -9.25 -10.45
CA LEU A 340 -7.98 -7.86 -10.84
C LEU A 340 -7.26 -7.83 -12.19
N ASP A 341 -8.01 -7.55 -13.24
CA ASP A 341 -7.47 -7.40 -14.59
C ASP A 341 -7.29 -5.91 -14.89
N ILE A 342 -6.04 -5.48 -15.11
CA ILE A 342 -5.75 -4.10 -15.47
C ILE A 342 -5.26 -4.03 -16.91
N SER A 343 -5.99 -3.25 -17.72
CA SER A 343 -5.72 -3.03 -19.14
C SER A 343 -4.53 -2.08 -19.34
N ALA A 344 -3.86 -2.25 -20.49
CA ALA A 344 -2.77 -1.37 -20.90
C ALA A 344 -3.23 0.09 -21.06
N GLY A 345 -2.39 1.05 -20.66
CA GLY A 345 -2.68 2.49 -20.79
C GLY A 345 -3.46 3.11 -19.60
N SER A 346 -3.76 2.31 -18.58
CA SER A 346 -4.23 2.80 -17.28
C SER A 346 -3.07 3.35 -16.45
N THR A 347 -3.30 4.45 -15.73
CA THR A 347 -2.32 5.02 -14.79
C THR A 347 -2.70 4.60 -13.38
N LEU A 348 -1.80 3.89 -12.70
CA LEU A 348 -1.97 3.48 -11.31
C LEU A 348 -1.01 4.26 -10.42
N ALA A 349 -1.49 5.35 -9.84
CA ALA A 349 -0.76 6.10 -8.82
C ALA A 349 -1.46 5.95 -7.47
N GLY A 350 -1.00 4.97 -6.69
CA GLY A 350 -1.58 4.58 -5.42
C GLY A 350 -1.01 3.27 -4.89
N ASN A 351 -1.44 2.90 -3.69
CA ASN A 351 -1.04 1.68 -3.02
C ASN A 351 -2.20 0.68 -3.02
N LEU A 352 -2.01 -0.52 -3.57
CA LEU A 352 -3.03 -1.53 -3.71
C LEU A 352 -2.82 -2.69 -2.73
N TYR A 353 -3.82 -2.98 -1.92
CA TYR A 353 -3.88 -4.12 -1.00
C TYR A 353 -5.04 -5.05 -1.39
N ALA A 354 -4.71 -6.18 -2.00
CA ALA A 354 -5.64 -7.21 -2.45
C ALA A 354 -5.06 -8.61 -2.17
N PRO A 355 -4.80 -8.96 -0.90
CA PRO A 355 -4.03 -10.15 -0.51
C PRO A 355 -4.67 -11.48 -0.88
N GLN A 356 -5.95 -11.47 -1.27
CA GLN A 356 -6.71 -12.65 -1.71
C GLN A 356 -7.00 -12.65 -3.21
N ALA A 357 -6.71 -11.57 -3.92
CA ALA A 357 -6.94 -11.43 -5.35
C ALA A 357 -5.66 -11.68 -6.14
N GLN A 358 -5.82 -12.30 -7.31
CA GLN A 358 -4.75 -12.37 -8.30
C GLN A 358 -4.77 -11.09 -9.14
N LEU A 359 -3.61 -10.49 -9.38
CA LEU A 359 -3.46 -9.34 -10.27
C LEU A 359 -2.88 -9.81 -11.61
N ASN A 360 -3.65 -9.61 -12.67
CA ASN A 360 -3.28 -9.94 -14.04
C ASN A 360 -2.96 -8.68 -14.83
N LEU A 361 -1.75 -8.64 -15.39
CA LEU A 361 -1.26 -7.54 -16.22
C LEU A 361 -0.98 -8.06 -17.63
N SER A 362 -1.97 -7.94 -18.50
CA SER A 362 -1.91 -8.43 -19.89
C SER A 362 -1.12 -7.52 -20.83
N GLY A 363 -0.96 -6.25 -20.48
CA GLY A 363 -0.13 -5.27 -21.19
C GLY A 363 0.88 -4.60 -20.27
N ASN A 364 1.63 -3.64 -20.82
CA ASN A 364 2.60 -2.89 -20.03
C ASN A 364 1.90 -2.10 -18.93
N ALA A 365 2.44 -2.15 -17.72
CA ALA A 365 1.93 -1.48 -16.55
C ALA A 365 3.03 -0.66 -15.87
N GLU A 366 2.68 0.56 -15.50
CA GLU A 366 3.52 1.43 -14.70
C GLU A 366 2.72 1.82 -13.45
N VAL A 367 3.28 1.49 -12.29
CA VAL A 367 2.66 1.69 -10.98
C VAL A 367 3.52 2.65 -10.19
N PHE A 368 2.92 3.72 -9.69
CA PHE A 368 3.54 4.63 -8.74
C PHE A 368 2.91 4.34 -7.37
N GLY A 369 3.65 3.74 -6.45
CA GLY A 369 3.15 3.25 -5.17
C GLY A 369 3.55 1.80 -4.91
N ALA A 370 2.67 1.03 -4.26
CA ALA A 370 2.94 -0.33 -3.83
C ALA A 370 1.85 -1.32 -4.25
N LEU A 371 2.23 -2.59 -4.43
CA LEU A 371 1.32 -3.71 -4.70
C LEU A 371 1.43 -4.75 -3.58
N PHE A 372 0.31 -5.13 -2.98
CA PHE A 372 0.21 -6.27 -2.08
C PHE A 372 -0.92 -7.16 -2.58
N VAL A 373 -0.61 -8.31 -3.17
CA VAL A 373 -1.60 -9.15 -3.86
C VAL A 373 -1.44 -10.63 -3.51
N ARG A 374 -2.43 -11.47 -3.83
CA ARG A 374 -2.29 -12.94 -3.66
C ARG A 374 -1.21 -13.48 -4.59
N HIS A 375 -1.37 -13.21 -5.88
CA HIS A 375 -0.46 -13.62 -6.94
C HIS A 375 -0.36 -12.48 -7.96
N LEU A 376 0.81 -12.29 -8.57
CA LEU A 376 0.98 -11.37 -9.68
C LEU A 376 1.40 -12.14 -10.92
N GLU A 377 0.59 -12.06 -11.96
CA GLU A 377 0.87 -12.65 -13.27
C GLU A 377 0.94 -11.55 -14.32
N ALA A 378 2.11 -11.38 -14.94
CA ALA A 378 2.34 -10.34 -15.94
C ALA A 378 2.84 -10.92 -17.26
N SER A 379 2.11 -10.60 -18.32
CA SER A 379 2.51 -10.87 -19.71
C SER A 379 3.15 -9.66 -20.38
N GLY A 380 2.86 -8.44 -19.91
CA GLY A 380 3.52 -7.20 -20.33
C GLY A 380 4.58 -6.73 -19.34
N ALA A 381 5.38 -5.74 -19.74
CA ALA A 381 6.42 -5.18 -18.88
C ALA A 381 5.79 -4.45 -17.68
N VAL A 382 6.32 -4.69 -16.48
CA VAL A 382 5.82 -4.08 -15.24
C VAL A 382 6.91 -3.25 -14.61
N GLN A 383 6.57 -2.00 -14.30
CA GLN A 383 7.42 -1.09 -13.55
C GLN A 383 6.67 -0.65 -12.28
N VAL A 384 7.29 -0.82 -11.12
CA VAL A 384 6.75 -0.40 -9.83
C VAL A 384 7.71 0.60 -9.20
N HIS A 385 7.24 1.83 -9.03
CA HIS A 385 7.95 2.95 -8.46
C HIS A 385 7.42 3.20 -7.06
N HIS A 386 8.06 2.61 -6.05
CA HIS A 386 7.61 2.70 -4.66
C HIS A 386 7.80 4.13 -4.13
N ASP A 387 6.70 4.79 -3.82
CA ASP A 387 6.74 6.08 -3.12
C ASP A 387 6.86 5.84 -1.61
N ALA A 388 8.09 5.99 -1.11
CA ALA A 388 8.41 5.74 0.28
C ALA A 388 7.75 6.74 1.26
N ASP A 389 7.10 7.80 0.78
CA ASP A 389 6.30 8.68 1.64
C ASP A 389 5.10 7.96 2.28
N VAL A 390 4.64 6.83 1.72
CA VAL A 390 3.61 5.99 2.35
C VAL A 390 4.05 5.46 3.72
N LEU A 391 5.36 5.40 3.97
CA LEU A 391 5.95 4.98 5.25
C LEU A 391 5.87 6.05 6.34
N ASP A 392 5.46 7.27 5.98
CA ASP A 392 5.27 8.39 6.91
C ASP A 392 3.77 8.77 7.04
N ALA A 393 2.86 7.98 6.44
CA ALA A 393 1.42 8.28 6.38
C ALA A 393 0.72 8.27 7.75
N GLY A 394 1.26 7.53 8.71
CA GLY A 394 0.82 7.40 10.08
C GLY A 394 1.38 8.46 11.02
N ALA A 395 2.25 9.37 10.55
CA ALA A 395 2.80 10.45 11.38
C ALA A 395 1.73 11.38 11.97
N ALA A 396 0.57 11.49 11.31
CA ALA A 396 -0.58 12.25 11.80
C ALA A 396 -1.50 11.43 12.72
N CYS A 397 -1.28 10.13 12.88
CA CYS A 397 -2.11 9.30 13.74
C CYS A 397 -1.79 9.54 15.23
N PRO A 398 -2.79 9.49 16.13
CA PRO A 398 -2.54 9.52 17.57
C PRO A 398 -1.52 8.45 17.99
N ALA A 399 -0.65 8.79 18.94
CA ALA A 399 0.20 7.81 19.59
C ALA A 399 -0.68 6.81 20.36
N GLY A 400 -0.53 5.52 20.04
CA GLY A 400 -1.28 4.42 20.64
C GLY A 400 -0.92 4.12 22.09
#